data_AF-A0A7C5VDV2-F1
#
_entry.id   AF-A0A7C5VDV2-F1
#
_cell.length_a   1.000
_cell.length_b   1.000
_cell.length_c   1.000
_cell.angle_alpha   90.00
_cell.angle_beta   90.00
_cell.angle_gamma   90.00
#
_symmetry.space_group_name_H-M   'P 1'
#
loop_
_entity.id
_entity.type
_entity.pdbx_description
1 polymer ?
#
loop_
_entity_poly.entity_id
_entity_poly.type
_entity_poly.pdbx_seq_one_letter_code
_entity_poly.pdbx_strand_id
1 'polypeptide(L)'
;MSSPTSSRRAGRALVAIAAACTLSLQADLAADVVIGDWENSDDGWIEWSSQEPLAPPTFTYGPTGATRGSLALKVIPEATYDQHLAIKLQNLGFVDDFLANTRFSIDVTWDLSEWTGPGTWAKVEALVINADGTGWSDQGVADIDTGNPNYRGGWDPTNFGALHTRTMTWDYSHLIDGDPGNGEINTEPGHPYWVELVLITTYDSAFTSAAYHFDNARLWTVVTNSQWTGDADNNWSSAGNWNAGVPGGVDHVANFGSVASGRYLVNVDVPRTLGVINFDSPISYTLSGPGTLTMQASAGDPRINVLSGSHTIAAPLRLNNWLFVDVASGASLNVTGEVLATASGRAIRKNGQGLASFERLETDDIAINAGTLAISAKPTANSPSGTTVTDVLTVAAGARLDLNNNSLIVNSGTLANVTALIKTGLENGGNFDWLGPGIGSTEANVQNTTAGSFLYGLGVIRNDLAQVGGSGPIYTDFAGVSGLVGDEVLVKFTYFGDADLSGSIDATDYSLIDNGYVNSLSGWINGDFDYSGSIDATDYALIDNAYVNQAGPLAEAMIAEHTRMFGGEYLAALRAIQSGVIPEPASLGVLLMAAMIAAGSRPRHRRTSAPRHS
;
A
#
# COMPACT_ATOMS: atom_id res chain seq x y z
N MET A 1 56.47 33.71 24.22
CA MET A 1 56.84 33.91 22.80
C MET A 1 56.56 32.57 22.13
N SER A 2 55.59 32.33 21.25
CA SER A 2 54.81 33.17 20.35
C SER A 2 53.60 32.33 19.86
N SER A 3 52.43 32.98 19.75
CA SER A 3 51.30 32.57 18.90
C SER A 3 51.32 33.50 17.65
N PRO A 4 50.44 33.39 16.63
CA PRO A 4 49.96 32.25 15.82
C PRO A 4 49.93 32.57 14.29
N THR A 5 49.67 31.61 13.39
CA THR A 5 48.93 31.87 12.12
C THR A 5 48.38 30.58 11.45
N SER A 6 47.04 30.52 11.39
CA SER A 6 46.11 30.10 10.31
C SER A 6 46.55 29.05 9.25
N SER A 7 45.71 28.05 8.92
CA SER A 7 44.48 28.30 8.15
C SER A 7 43.50 27.12 8.18
N ARG A 8 42.21 27.48 8.13
CA ARG A 8 41.03 26.62 8.06
C ARG A 8 40.87 26.01 6.67
N ARG A 9 40.46 24.74 6.58
CA ARG A 9 39.49 24.27 5.58
C ARG A 9 38.58 23.20 6.19
N ALA A 10 37.31 23.58 6.30
CA ALA A 10 36.20 22.67 6.57
C ALA A 10 35.96 21.79 5.33
N GLY A 11 36.04 20.48 5.50
CA GLY A 11 35.59 19.49 4.52
C GLY A 11 34.20 19.01 4.90
N ARG A 12 33.21 19.37 4.09
CA ARG A 12 31.83 18.85 4.15
C ARG A 12 31.85 17.35 3.90
N ALA A 13 31.30 16.58 4.84
CA ALA A 13 30.91 15.19 4.60
C ALA A 13 29.62 15.19 3.76
N LEU A 14 29.74 14.85 2.47
CA LEU A 14 28.59 14.42 1.67
C LEU A 14 28.34 12.95 2.01
N VAL A 15 27.19 12.67 2.63
CA VAL A 15 26.66 11.32 2.80
C VAL A 15 26.16 10.84 1.43
N ALA A 16 26.76 9.76 0.94
CA ALA A 16 26.38 9.10 -0.30
C ALA A 16 25.09 8.28 -0.09
N ILE A 17 24.02 8.64 -0.80
CA ILE A 17 22.92 7.71 -1.11
C ILE A 17 22.84 7.68 -2.63
N ALA A 18 23.52 6.71 -3.23
CA ALA A 18 23.34 6.31 -4.61
C ALA A 18 23.15 4.80 -4.60
N ALA A 19 21.90 4.37 -4.47
CA ALA A 19 21.52 3.00 -4.75
C ALA A 19 21.54 2.84 -6.27
N ALA A 20 22.65 2.32 -6.80
CA ALA A 20 22.75 1.89 -8.18
C ALA A 20 21.90 0.61 -8.33
N CYS A 21 20.71 0.75 -8.91
CA CYS A 21 19.94 -0.39 -9.40
C CYS A 21 20.35 -0.64 -10.85
N THR A 22 21.36 -1.48 -11.05
CA THR A 22 21.62 -2.08 -12.36
C THR A 22 20.53 -3.10 -12.63
N LEU A 23 19.55 -2.78 -13.48
CA LEU A 23 18.65 -3.76 -14.07
C LEU A 23 19.50 -4.73 -14.92
N SER A 24 19.80 -5.91 -14.39
CA SER A 24 20.15 -7.06 -15.22
C SER A 24 18.87 -7.71 -15.71
N LEU A 25 18.67 -7.77 -17.03
CA LEU A 25 17.67 -8.64 -17.66
C LEU A 25 18.09 -10.10 -17.45
N GLN A 26 17.69 -10.69 -16.32
CA GLN A 26 17.32 -12.10 -16.28
C GLN A 26 15.92 -12.15 -15.67
N ALA A 27 14.99 -12.82 -16.33
CA ALA A 27 13.76 -13.23 -15.69
C ALA A 27 14.17 -14.20 -14.57
N ASP A 28 14.17 -13.73 -13.34
CA ASP A 28 14.36 -14.61 -12.18
C ASP A 28 13.14 -15.51 -12.12
N LEU A 29 13.30 -16.80 -12.42
CA LEU A 29 12.22 -17.78 -12.21
C LEU A 29 11.92 -17.82 -10.72
N ALA A 30 10.64 -17.73 -10.35
CA ALA A 30 10.22 -18.12 -9.00
C ALA A 30 10.61 -19.60 -8.80
N ALA A 31 10.97 -19.99 -7.57
CA ALA A 31 11.35 -21.37 -7.29
C ALA A 31 10.15 -22.30 -7.55
N ASP A 32 10.34 -23.31 -8.40
CA ASP A 32 9.30 -24.28 -8.74
C ASP A 32 8.78 -25.02 -7.49
N VAL A 33 7.45 -25.17 -7.37
CA VAL A 33 6.79 -26.00 -6.36
C VAL A 33 6.67 -27.42 -6.90
N VAL A 34 7.32 -28.38 -6.24
CA VAL A 34 7.31 -29.78 -6.66
C VAL A 34 6.08 -30.48 -6.07
N ILE A 35 5.32 -31.13 -6.93
CA ILE A 35 4.09 -31.86 -6.58
C ILE A 35 4.15 -33.36 -6.92
N GLY A 36 5.29 -33.83 -7.41
CA GLY A 36 5.58 -35.25 -7.62
C GLY A 36 7.05 -35.47 -8.00
N ASP A 37 7.80 -36.13 -7.13
CA ASP A 37 9.18 -36.58 -7.38
C ASP A 37 9.36 -38.09 -7.17
N TRP A 38 8.34 -38.76 -6.63
CA TRP A 38 8.16 -40.21 -6.60
C TRP A 38 9.34 -40.99 -6.01
N GLU A 39 10.02 -40.39 -5.02
CA GLU A 39 11.22 -40.99 -4.45
C GLU A 39 10.96 -42.23 -3.59
N ASN A 40 9.75 -42.39 -3.01
CA ASN A 40 9.31 -43.61 -2.28
C ASN A 40 7.77 -43.69 -2.07
N SER A 41 6.99 -42.83 -2.71
CA SER A 41 5.53 -42.68 -2.51
C SER A 41 4.82 -42.29 -3.81
N ASP A 42 3.49 -42.31 -3.81
CA ASP A 42 2.66 -41.80 -4.91
C ASP A 42 2.56 -40.28 -4.95
N ASP A 43 3.06 -39.59 -3.92
CA ASP A 43 2.95 -38.14 -3.71
C ASP A 43 1.49 -37.66 -3.79
N GLY A 44 0.54 -38.55 -3.48
CA GLY A 44 -0.90 -38.32 -3.57
C GLY A 44 -1.47 -38.27 -4.99
N TRP A 45 -0.70 -38.68 -6.01
CA TRP A 45 -1.23 -39.00 -7.32
C TRP A 45 -2.11 -40.26 -7.24
N ILE A 46 -3.10 -40.36 -8.12
CA ILE A 46 -4.15 -41.37 -8.13
C ILE A 46 -4.50 -41.80 -9.56
N GLU A 47 -5.23 -42.91 -9.66
CA GLU A 47 -5.84 -43.36 -10.91
C GLU A 47 -7.22 -42.72 -11.05
N TRP A 48 -7.41 -41.89 -12.08
CA TRP A 48 -8.62 -41.06 -12.16
C TRP A 48 -9.90 -41.85 -12.44
N SER A 49 -9.85 -42.96 -13.18
CA SER A 49 -11.06 -43.69 -13.56
C SER A 49 -11.70 -44.42 -12.37
N SER A 50 -10.88 -45.01 -11.49
CA SER A 50 -11.32 -45.66 -10.26
C SER A 50 -11.35 -44.74 -9.05
N GLN A 51 -10.66 -43.59 -9.12
CA GLN A 51 -10.45 -42.65 -8.01
C GLN A 51 -9.67 -43.24 -6.83
N GLU A 52 -8.97 -44.36 -7.04
CA GLU A 52 -8.17 -45.04 -6.04
C GLU A 52 -6.70 -44.59 -6.08
N PRO A 53 -5.96 -44.68 -4.94
CA PRO A 53 -4.52 -44.45 -4.93
C PRO A 53 -3.75 -45.33 -5.91
N LEU A 54 -2.60 -44.87 -6.39
CA LEU A 54 -1.76 -45.64 -7.31
C LEU A 54 -1.29 -46.95 -6.66
N ALA A 55 -1.61 -48.08 -7.29
CA ALA A 55 -1.27 -49.41 -6.79
C ALA A 55 -0.64 -50.30 -7.88
N PRO A 56 0.31 -51.19 -7.52
CA PRO A 56 0.81 -52.20 -8.44
C PRO A 56 -0.29 -53.20 -8.86
N PRO A 57 -0.22 -53.79 -10.06
CA PRO A 57 0.89 -53.72 -11.01
C PRO A 57 0.84 -52.54 -11.98
N THR A 58 -0.24 -51.76 -11.98
CA THR A 58 -0.47 -50.65 -12.92
C THR A 58 0.54 -49.51 -12.71
N PHE A 59 1.11 -49.40 -11.51
CA PHE A 59 2.11 -48.41 -11.13
C PHE A 59 3.28 -49.05 -10.39
N THR A 60 4.51 -48.63 -10.71
CA THR A 60 5.73 -49.02 -10.00
C THR A 60 6.73 -47.87 -9.98
N TYR A 61 7.64 -47.86 -9.00
CA TYR A 61 8.75 -46.91 -8.95
C TYR A 61 10.04 -47.56 -9.40
N GLY A 62 10.84 -46.86 -10.20
CA GLY A 62 12.11 -47.38 -10.69
C GLY A 62 13.05 -46.28 -11.16
N PRO A 63 14.33 -46.60 -11.41
CA PRO A 63 15.34 -45.61 -11.78
C PRO A 63 15.23 -45.13 -13.24
N THR A 64 14.48 -45.83 -14.09
CA THR A 64 14.29 -45.45 -15.49
C THR A 64 13.50 -44.15 -15.55
N GLY A 65 14.06 -43.12 -16.20
CA GLY A 65 13.39 -41.84 -16.36
C GLY A 65 13.47 -40.90 -15.15
N ALA A 66 14.22 -41.25 -14.10
CA ALA A 66 14.49 -40.36 -12.97
C ALA A 66 15.31 -39.14 -13.42
N THR A 67 14.75 -37.96 -13.18
CA THR A 67 15.25 -36.62 -13.52
C THR A 67 15.44 -35.75 -12.28
N ARG A 68 14.67 -36.01 -11.21
CA ARG A 68 14.79 -35.39 -9.91
C ARG A 68 14.85 -36.48 -8.83
N GLY A 69 16.05 -36.70 -8.32
CA GLY A 69 16.26 -37.77 -7.34
C GLY A 69 16.74 -39.04 -8.00
N SER A 70 16.21 -40.18 -7.57
CA SER A 70 16.68 -41.52 -7.91
C SER A 70 15.63 -42.44 -8.50
N LEU A 71 14.33 -42.11 -8.35
CA LEU A 71 13.21 -42.89 -8.88
C LEU A 71 12.31 -42.02 -9.77
N ALA A 72 11.48 -42.68 -10.56
CA ALA A 72 10.39 -42.11 -11.33
C ALA A 72 9.18 -43.04 -11.23
N LEU A 73 7.98 -42.49 -11.45
CA LEU A 73 6.75 -43.26 -11.51
C LEU A 73 6.58 -43.89 -12.89
N LYS A 74 6.59 -45.22 -12.97
CA LYS A 74 6.18 -45.99 -14.14
C LYS A 74 4.68 -46.26 -14.08
N VAL A 75 3.98 -45.88 -15.15
CA VAL A 75 2.55 -46.09 -15.39
C VAL A 75 2.36 -47.05 -16.56
N ILE A 76 1.52 -48.06 -16.39
CA ILE A 76 1.08 -48.97 -17.45
C ILE A 76 -0.39 -48.64 -17.76
N PRO A 77 -0.69 -48.00 -18.90
CA PRO A 77 -2.08 -47.74 -19.28
C PRO A 77 -2.86 -49.03 -19.51
N GLU A 78 -4.15 -49.04 -19.14
CA GLU A 78 -5.06 -50.17 -19.35
C GLU A 78 -5.81 -50.09 -20.70
N ALA A 79 -5.80 -48.91 -21.33
CA ALA A 79 -6.37 -48.68 -22.64
C ALA A 79 -5.46 -47.82 -23.54
N THR A 80 -5.71 -47.85 -24.85
CA THR A 80 -4.95 -47.04 -25.83
C THR A 80 -5.15 -45.54 -25.67
N TYR A 81 -6.17 -45.10 -24.93
CA TYR A 81 -6.42 -43.71 -24.55
C TYR A 81 -6.83 -43.73 -23.10
N ASP A 82 -6.06 -43.10 -22.23
CA ASP A 82 -6.14 -43.38 -20.81
C ASP A 82 -5.87 -42.19 -19.90
N GLN A 83 -6.59 -42.09 -18.78
CA GLN A 83 -6.58 -40.96 -17.83
C GLN A 83 -5.98 -41.37 -16.48
N HIS A 84 -5.00 -42.26 -16.50
CA HIS A 84 -4.53 -42.97 -15.31
C HIS A 84 -3.68 -42.18 -14.33
N LEU A 85 -3.19 -41.00 -14.70
CA LEU A 85 -2.31 -40.22 -13.83
C LEU A 85 -2.96 -38.88 -13.50
N ALA A 86 -3.47 -38.77 -12.27
CA ALA A 86 -4.08 -37.55 -11.78
C ALA A 86 -3.62 -37.19 -10.37
N ILE A 87 -3.76 -35.92 -9.97
CA ILE A 87 -3.50 -35.46 -8.61
C ILE A 87 -4.62 -34.52 -8.17
N LYS A 88 -5.06 -34.67 -6.92
CA LYS A 88 -6.05 -33.81 -6.27
C LYS A 88 -5.33 -32.81 -5.37
N LEU A 89 -5.05 -31.60 -5.86
CA LEU A 89 -4.21 -30.63 -5.17
C LEU A 89 -4.79 -30.23 -3.80
N GLN A 90 -6.12 -30.20 -3.69
CA GLN A 90 -6.82 -29.91 -2.44
C GLN A 90 -6.56 -30.93 -1.32
N ASN A 91 -6.28 -32.19 -1.66
CA ASN A 91 -6.00 -33.23 -0.67
C ASN A 91 -4.59 -33.10 -0.08
N LEU A 92 -3.72 -32.35 -0.76
CA LEU A 92 -2.29 -32.22 -0.44
C LEU A 92 -1.90 -30.80 -0.03
N GLY A 93 -2.83 -29.84 -0.11
CA GLY A 93 -2.58 -28.44 0.24
C GLY A 93 -1.90 -27.62 -0.86
N PHE A 94 -1.87 -28.10 -2.11
CA PHE A 94 -1.22 -27.41 -3.23
C PHE A 94 -2.14 -26.45 -4.01
N VAL A 95 -3.35 -26.19 -3.53
CA VAL A 95 -4.29 -25.29 -4.23
C VAL A 95 -3.75 -23.87 -4.28
N ASP A 96 -3.26 -23.34 -3.15
CA ASP A 96 -2.69 -21.99 -3.10
C ASP A 96 -1.44 -21.89 -3.98
N ASP A 97 -0.60 -22.93 -3.99
CA ASP A 97 0.57 -23.01 -4.88
C ASP A 97 0.18 -23.02 -6.35
N PHE A 98 -0.89 -23.73 -6.73
CA PHE A 98 -1.41 -23.74 -8.09
C PHE A 98 -1.95 -22.37 -8.49
N LEU A 99 -2.75 -21.73 -7.64
CA LEU A 99 -3.30 -20.39 -7.91
C LEU A 99 -2.22 -19.31 -7.93
N ALA A 100 -1.06 -19.54 -7.30
CA ALA A 100 0.09 -18.65 -7.32
C ALA A 100 0.99 -18.83 -8.56
N ASN A 101 0.82 -19.92 -9.31
CA ASN A 101 1.65 -20.27 -10.47
C ASN A 101 0.80 -20.29 -11.75
N THR A 102 1.44 -20.31 -12.91
CA THR A 102 0.73 -20.27 -14.22
C THR A 102 1.06 -21.45 -15.11
N ARG A 103 2.00 -22.29 -14.69
CA ARG A 103 2.51 -23.41 -15.48
C ARG A 103 2.61 -24.67 -14.66
N PHE A 104 2.32 -25.78 -15.33
CA PHE A 104 2.57 -27.12 -14.85
C PHE A 104 3.56 -27.78 -15.80
N SER A 105 4.64 -28.34 -15.25
CA SER A 105 5.60 -29.14 -15.99
C SER A 105 5.74 -30.53 -15.39
N ILE A 106 6.02 -31.51 -16.25
CA ILE A 106 6.36 -32.87 -15.86
C ILE A 106 7.38 -33.45 -16.85
N ASP A 107 8.31 -34.24 -16.34
CA ASP A 107 9.27 -34.97 -17.16
C ASP A 107 8.65 -36.33 -17.53
N VAL A 108 8.72 -36.69 -18.81
CA VAL A 108 8.14 -37.91 -19.37
C VAL A 108 9.23 -38.71 -20.06
N THR A 109 9.34 -39.99 -19.73
CA THR A 109 10.28 -40.92 -20.35
C THR A 109 9.56 -42.09 -21.00
N TRP A 110 9.93 -42.40 -22.24
CA TRP A 110 9.52 -43.61 -22.97
C TRP A 110 10.70 -44.57 -23.06
N ASP A 111 10.47 -45.84 -22.70
CA ASP A 111 11.42 -46.93 -22.85
C ASP A 111 10.78 -48.10 -23.62
N LEU A 112 11.07 -48.19 -24.92
CA LEU A 112 10.52 -49.22 -25.80
C LEU A 112 10.85 -50.64 -25.33
N SER A 113 11.93 -50.83 -24.56
CA SER A 113 12.31 -52.16 -24.07
C SER A 113 11.30 -52.75 -23.08
N GLU A 114 10.46 -51.89 -22.49
CA GLU A 114 9.40 -52.27 -21.56
C GLU A 114 8.03 -52.44 -22.23
N TRP A 115 7.94 -52.21 -23.54
CA TRP A 115 6.71 -52.25 -24.32
C TRP A 115 6.61 -53.58 -25.08
N THR A 116 5.38 -54.06 -25.32
CA THR A 116 5.15 -55.32 -26.04
C THR A 116 4.30 -55.09 -27.28
N GLY A 117 4.72 -55.61 -28.42
CA GLY A 117 4.00 -55.54 -29.69
C GLY A 117 4.72 -54.67 -30.75
N PRO A 118 4.27 -54.71 -32.01
CA PRO A 118 4.93 -54.02 -33.13
C PRO A 118 4.53 -52.55 -33.31
N GLY A 119 4.01 -51.89 -32.26
CA GLY A 119 3.60 -50.50 -32.35
C GLY A 119 4.77 -49.54 -32.61
N THR A 120 4.43 -48.32 -33.02
CA THR A 120 5.39 -47.37 -33.59
C THR A 120 5.34 -45.97 -33.00
N TRP A 121 4.35 -45.64 -32.18
CA TRP A 121 4.22 -44.30 -31.61
C TRP A 121 3.50 -44.32 -30.26
N ALA A 122 3.76 -43.28 -29.48
CA ALA A 122 3.10 -42.96 -28.22
C ALA A 122 2.93 -41.46 -28.08
N LYS A 123 2.02 -41.04 -27.20
CA LYS A 123 1.76 -39.63 -26.96
C LYS A 123 1.25 -39.38 -25.55
N VAL A 124 1.66 -38.27 -24.95
CA VAL A 124 0.89 -37.62 -23.88
C VAL A 124 -0.10 -36.70 -24.61
N GLU A 125 -1.36 -37.08 -24.57
CA GLU A 125 -2.41 -36.53 -25.43
C GLU A 125 -2.89 -35.18 -24.92
N ALA A 126 -3.13 -35.07 -23.62
CA ALA A 126 -3.64 -33.85 -23.02
C ALA A 126 -3.33 -33.74 -21.54
N LEU A 127 -3.36 -32.51 -21.04
CA LEU A 127 -3.63 -32.20 -19.64
C LEU A 127 -5.07 -31.71 -19.54
N VAL A 128 -5.82 -32.24 -18.59
CA VAL A 128 -7.11 -31.68 -18.18
C VAL A 128 -6.95 -31.07 -16.79
N ILE A 129 -7.49 -29.87 -16.62
CA ILE A 129 -7.64 -29.22 -15.32
C ILE A 129 -9.12 -29.28 -14.98
N ASN A 130 -9.44 -30.07 -13.96
CA ASN A 130 -10.80 -30.19 -13.44
C ASN A 130 -10.86 -29.40 -12.12
N ALA A 131 -11.60 -28.28 -12.08
CA ALA A 131 -11.61 -27.41 -10.91
C ALA A 131 -12.96 -26.73 -10.64
N ASP A 132 -13.14 -26.23 -9.42
CA ASP A 132 -14.33 -25.46 -9.07
C ASP A 132 -14.45 -24.19 -9.96
N GLY A 133 -15.66 -23.92 -10.45
CA GLY A 133 -15.90 -22.83 -11.42
C GLY A 133 -15.74 -23.26 -12.88
N THR A 134 -14.60 -23.83 -13.25
CA THR A 134 -14.32 -24.22 -14.64
C THR A 134 -14.93 -25.57 -15.04
N GLY A 135 -15.04 -26.51 -14.09
CA GLY A 135 -15.38 -27.90 -14.41
C GLY A 135 -14.27 -28.56 -15.22
N TRP A 136 -14.62 -29.31 -16.27
CA TRP A 136 -13.66 -30.05 -17.09
C TRP A 136 -13.01 -29.14 -18.16
N SER A 137 -11.81 -28.65 -17.89
CA SER A 137 -11.06 -27.76 -18.79
C SER A 137 -9.91 -28.49 -19.49
N ASP A 138 -10.08 -28.83 -20.76
CA ASP A 138 -9.07 -29.51 -21.57
C ASP A 138 -8.02 -28.51 -22.09
N GLN A 139 -6.79 -28.63 -21.60
CA GLN A 139 -5.65 -27.81 -22.00
C GLN A 139 -5.02 -28.29 -23.31
N GLY A 140 -5.45 -29.45 -23.81
CA GLY A 140 -4.88 -30.10 -24.98
C GLY A 140 -3.42 -30.54 -24.75
N VAL A 141 -2.69 -30.70 -25.86
CA VAL A 141 -1.27 -31.05 -25.84
C VAL A 141 -0.43 -29.96 -25.16
N ALA A 142 0.74 -30.34 -24.63
CA ALA A 142 1.66 -29.41 -23.99
C ALA A 142 1.99 -28.20 -24.88
N ASP A 143 2.08 -27.01 -24.28
CA ASP A 143 2.52 -25.78 -24.92
C ASP A 143 4.00 -25.83 -25.29
N ILE A 144 4.81 -26.46 -24.43
CA ILE A 144 6.24 -26.67 -24.65
C ILE A 144 6.55 -28.15 -24.49
N ASP A 145 7.24 -28.70 -25.49
CA ASP A 145 7.89 -30.02 -25.44
C ASP A 145 9.37 -29.80 -25.80
N THR A 146 10.28 -30.09 -24.86
CA THR A 146 11.72 -29.76 -25.00
C THR A 146 12.42 -30.49 -26.14
N GLY A 147 11.82 -31.54 -26.72
CA GLY A 147 12.42 -32.33 -27.80
C GLY A 147 11.54 -32.55 -29.03
N ASN A 148 10.25 -32.19 -29.00
CA ASN A 148 9.37 -32.30 -30.18
C ASN A 148 8.39 -31.10 -30.34
N PRO A 149 8.89 -29.89 -30.63
CA PRO A 149 8.05 -28.68 -30.68
C PRO A 149 7.00 -28.68 -31.80
N ASN A 150 7.19 -29.49 -32.86
CA ASN A 150 6.28 -29.55 -34.01
C ASN A 150 5.16 -30.60 -33.86
N TYR A 151 5.32 -31.55 -32.94
CA TYR A 151 4.33 -32.58 -32.62
C TYR A 151 4.35 -32.90 -31.13
N ARG A 152 4.03 -31.87 -30.34
CA ARG A 152 4.17 -31.83 -28.87
C ARG A 152 3.41 -32.98 -28.23
N GLY A 153 4.05 -33.62 -27.25
CA GLY A 153 3.53 -34.79 -26.55
C GLY A 153 3.81 -36.12 -27.28
N GLY A 154 4.02 -36.10 -28.60
CA GLY A 154 4.22 -37.31 -29.41
C GLY A 154 5.65 -37.82 -29.42
N TRP A 155 5.81 -39.13 -29.37
CA TRP A 155 7.09 -39.84 -29.44
C TRP A 155 6.98 -41.01 -30.41
N ASP A 156 8.07 -41.26 -31.14
CA ASP A 156 8.29 -42.47 -31.91
C ASP A 156 9.77 -42.90 -31.78
N PRO A 157 10.05 -44.21 -31.73
CA PRO A 157 11.40 -44.70 -31.50
C PRO A 157 12.34 -44.49 -32.70
N THR A 158 11.81 -44.15 -33.87
CA THR A 158 12.62 -43.93 -35.08
C THR A 158 13.29 -42.56 -35.03
N ASN A 159 12.56 -41.51 -34.65
CA ASN A 159 13.04 -40.14 -34.63
C ASN A 159 13.69 -39.75 -33.30
N PHE A 160 13.26 -40.34 -32.17
CA PHE A 160 13.70 -39.93 -30.83
C PHE A 160 14.51 -41.02 -30.09
N GLY A 161 14.61 -42.22 -30.67
CA GLY A 161 15.29 -43.37 -30.07
C GLY A 161 14.41 -44.16 -29.11
N ALA A 162 14.89 -45.36 -28.76
CA ALA A 162 14.15 -46.34 -27.96
C ALA A 162 14.01 -45.96 -26.47
N LEU A 163 14.90 -45.13 -25.92
CA LEU A 163 14.82 -44.57 -24.56
C LEU A 163 15.00 -43.06 -24.66
N HIS A 164 14.02 -42.29 -24.19
CA HIS A 164 14.04 -40.84 -24.35
C HIS A 164 13.22 -40.12 -23.28
N THR A 165 13.78 -39.03 -22.72
CA THR A 165 13.16 -38.20 -21.67
C THR A 165 12.97 -36.78 -22.17
N ARG A 166 11.80 -36.18 -21.92
CA ARG A 166 11.49 -34.78 -22.25
C ARG A 166 10.67 -34.11 -21.16
N THR A 167 10.76 -32.80 -21.07
CA THR A 167 9.88 -32.00 -20.22
C THR A 167 8.71 -31.50 -21.06
N MET A 168 7.50 -31.73 -20.57
CA MET A 168 6.27 -31.16 -21.11
C MET A 168 5.79 -30.04 -20.19
N THR A 169 5.30 -28.94 -20.75
CA THR A 169 4.76 -27.80 -19.99
C THR A 169 3.45 -27.33 -20.56
N TRP A 170 2.48 -27.08 -19.70
CA TRP A 170 1.20 -26.45 -20.02
C TRP A 170 1.12 -25.09 -19.31
N ASP A 171 0.67 -24.07 -20.04
CA ASP A 171 0.39 -22.73 -19.55
C ASP A 171 -1.11 -22.59 -19.31
N TYR A 172 -1.50 -22.62 -18.04
CA TYR A 172 -2.90 -22.53 -17.61
C TYR A 172 -3.27 -21.13 -17.12
N SER A 173 -2.44 -20.11 -17.41
CA SER A 173 -2.65 -18.74 -16.92
C SER A 173 -4.04 -18.17 -17.20
N HIS A 174 -4.68 -18.57 -18.30
CA HIS A 174 -6.03 -18.14 -18.66
C HIS A 174 -7.13 -18.63 -17.70
N LEU A 175 -6.86 -19.63 -16.84
CA LEU A 175 -7.85 -20.13 -15.87
C LEU A 175 -7.81 -19.37 -14.53
N ILE A 176 -6.85 -18.46 -14.36
CA ILE A 176 -6.60 -17.71 -13.11
C ILE A 176 -6.32 -16.22 -13.39
N ASP A 177 -6.77 -15.69 -14.53
CA ASP A 177 -6.52 -14.31 -14.96
C ASP A 177 -7.61 -13.33 -14.51
N GLY A 178 -8.65 -13.84 -13.85
CA GLY A 178 -9.80 -13.09 -13.36
C GLY A 178 -10.83 -12.75 -14.44
N ASP A 179 -10.76 -13.34 -15.64
CA ASP A 179 -11.78 -13.19 -16.68
C ASP A 179 -12.84 -14.31 -16.60
N PRO A 180 -14.06 -14.05 -16.08
CA PRO A 180 -15.09 -15.08 -15.97
C PRO A 180 -15.59 -15.61 -17.33
N GLY A 181 -15.22 -14.99 -18.45
CA GLY A 181 -15.65 -15.36 -19.80
C GLY A 181 -14.90 -16.52 -20.43
N ASN A 182 -13.76 -16.94 -19.88
CA ASN A 182 -12.86 -17.92 -20.50
C ASN A 182 -12.77 -19.27 -19.75
N GLY A 183 -13.55 -19.46 -18.68
CA GLY A 183 -13.49 -20.65 -17.84
C GLY A 183 -12.64 -20.49 -16.57
N GLU A 184 -12.58 -19.30 -16.00
CA GLU A 184 -11.91 -18.98 -14.73
C GLU A 184 -12.26 -19.94 -13.58
N ILE A 185 -11.26 -20.27 -12.76
CA ILE A 185 -11.42 -21.02 -11.51
C ILE A 185 -12.04 -20.13 -10.44
N ASN A 186 -13.02 -20.65 -9.69
CA ASN A 186 -13.63 -19.91 -8.59
C ASN A 186 -12.61 -19.68 -7.46
N THR A 187 -12.29 -18.42 -7.18
CA THR A 187 -11.40 -18.02 -6.08
C THR A 187 -12.13 -17.35 -4.89
N GLU A 188 -13.46 -17.27 -4.93
CA GLU A 188 -14.29 -16.60 -3.91
C GLU A 188 -14.22 -17.27 -2.52
N PRO A 189 -13.99 -16.50 -1.43
CA PRO A 189 -13.90 -17.04 -0.07
C PRO A 189 -15.16 -17.83 0.36
N GLY A 190 -14.95 -19.07 0.84
CA GLY A 190 -16.01 -19.89 1.46
C GLY A 190 -16.55 -21.05 0.60
N HIS A 191 -16.04 -21.24 -0.61
CA HIS A 191 -16.29 -22.43 -1.43
C HIS A 191 -15.15 -23.47 -1.29
N PRO A 192 -15.42 -24.78 -1.45
CA PRO A 192 -14.35 -25.77 -1.49
C PRO A 192 -13.56 -25.61 -2.80
N TYR A 193 -12.31 -25.13 -2.69
CA TYR A 193 -11.39 -25.07 -3.82
C TYR A 193 -10.86 -26.47 -4.09
N TRP A 194 -11.45 -27.17 -5.05
CA TRP A 194 -10.90 -28.42 -5.57
C TRP A 194 -10.27 -28.15 -6.93
N VAL A 195 -9.05 -28.65 -7.11
CA VAL A 195 -8.27 -28.50 -8.35
C VAL A 195 -7.57 -29.83 -8.61
N GLU A 196 -7.82 -30.37 -9.80
CA GLU A 196 -7.33 -31.68 -10.19
C GLU A 196 -6.58 -31.56 -11.52
N LEU A 197 -5.37 -32.11 -11.56
CA LEU A 197 -4.60 -32.22 -12.79
C LEU A 197 -4.71 -33.66 -13.26
N VAL A 198 -5.17 -33.87 -14.49
CA VAL A 198 -5.38 -35.20 -15.07
C VAL A 198 -4.61 -35.30 -16.38
N LEU A 199 -3.62 -36.20 -16.44
CA LEU A 199 -2.85 -36.47 -17.65
C LEU A 199 -3.49 -37.59 -18.46
N ILE A 200 -3.65 -37.32 -19.75
CA ILE A 200 -4.18 -38.27 -20.71
C ILE A 200 -3.03 -38.77 -21.58
N THR A 201 -2.89 -40.09 -21.68
CA THR A 201 -1.91 -40.74 -22.55
C THR A 201 -2.59 -41.53 -23.65
N THR A 202 -1.93 -41.69 -24.79
CA THR A 202 -2.40 -42.54 -25.87
C THR A 202 -1.25 -43.15 -26.67
N TYR A 203 -1.43 -44.35 -27.20
CA TYR A 203 -0.38 -45.06 -27.93
C TYR A 203 -0.92 -45.90 -29.09
N ASP A 204 -0.01 -46.34 -29.96
CA ASP A 204 -0.33 -47.20 -31.10
C ASP A 204 -0.98 -48.51 -30.64
N SER A 205 -2.23 -48.74 -31.04
CA SER A 205 -2.99 -49.97 -30.72
C SER A 205 -2.33 -51.28 -31.15
N ALA A 206 -1.28 -51.23 -31.97
CA ALA A 206 -0.45 -52.40 -32.27
C ALA A 206 0.43 -52.84 -31.08
N PHE A 207 0.68 -51.98 -30.09
CA PHE A 207 1.22 -52.40 -28.80
C PHE A 207 0.15 -53.13 -27.97
N THR A 208 0.49 -54.29 -27.45
CA THR A 208 -0.34 -55.04 -26.49
C THR A 208 -0.08 -54.62 -25.04
N SER A 209 1.02 -53.88 -24.78
CA SER A 209 1.32 -53.23 -23.50
C SER A 209 2.26 -52.06 -23.76
N ALA A 210 2.00 -50.93 -23.11
CA ALA A 210 2.81 -49.72 -23.15
C ALA A 210 3.18 -49.29 -21.71
N ALA A 211 4.18 -48.43 -21.56
CA ALA A 211 4.57 -47.88 -20.27
C ALA A 211 5.13 -46.45 -20.39
N TYR A 212 4.69 -45.57 -19.52
CA TYR A 212 5.19 -44.19 -19.43
C TYR A 212 5.87 -44.02 -18.09
N HIS A 213 7.01 -43.32 -18.06
CA HIS A 213 7.63 -42.91 -16.80
C HIS A 213 7.46 -41.42 -16.63
N PHE A 214 7.07 -41.00 -15.42
CA PHE A 214 6.85 -39.62 -15.06
C PHE A 214 7.71 -39.24 -13.87
N ASP A 215 8.28 -38.05 -13.90
CA ASP A 215 9.07 -37.50 -12.81
C ASP A 215 9.02 -35.96 -12.78
N ASN A 216 9.44 -35.36 -11.66
CA ASN A 216 9.68 -33.92 -11.50
C ASN A 216 8.48 -33.05 -11.90
N ALA A 217 7.28 -33.49 -11.48
CA ALA A 217 6.04 -32.76 -11.64
C ALA A 217 6.06 -31.51 -10.77
N ARG A 218 5.87 -30.34 -11.39
CA ARG A 218 6.06 -29.05 -10.70
C ARG A 218 5.20 -27.92 -11.24
N LEU A 219 4.87 -27.00 -10.36
CA LEU A 219 4.17 -25.75 -10.63
C LEU A 219 5.18 -24.60 -10.59
N TRP A 220 5.11 -23.71 -11.57
CA TRP A 220 5.99 -22.55 -11.64
C TRP A 220 5.35 -21.42 -12.44
N THR A 221 5.94 -20.23 -12.38
CA THR A 221 5.50 -19.07 -13.16
C THR A 221 6.68 -18.39 -13.82
N VAL A 222 6.43 -17.72 -14.96
CA VAL A 222 7.42 -16.84 -15.55
C VAL A 222 7.26 -15.46 -14.91
N VAL A 223 8.16 -15.11 -13.99
CA VAL A 223 8.21 -13.73 -13.49
C VAL A 223 8.57 -12.82 -14.66
N THR A 224 7.57 -12.08 -15.11
CA THR A 224 7.73 -11.17 -16.24
C THR A 224 8.24 -9.83 -15.75
N ASN A 225 9.38 -9.40 -16.26
CA ASN A 225 9.90 -8.04 -16.06
C ASN A 225 9.86 -7.30 -17.39
N SER A 226 8.85 -6.45 -17.57
CA SER A 226 8.51 -5.89 -18.87
C SER A 226 8.37 -4.37 -18.84
N GLN A 227 8.81 -3.75 -19.92
CA GLN A 227 8.75 -2.32 -20.16
C GLN A 227 7.54 -2.01 -21.03
N TRP A 228 6.74 -1.02 -20.61
CA TRP A 228 5.71 -0.45 -21.47
C TRP A 228 6.34 0.28 -22.66
N THR A 229 5.96 -0.13 -23.87
CA THR A 229 6.43 0.43 -25.15
C THR A 229 5.33 1.16 -25.91
N GLY A 230 4.09 1.18 -25.42
CA GLY A 230 2.98 1.88 -26.05
C GLY A 230 3.21 3.39 -26.12
N ASP A 231 3.03 3.97 -27.30
CA ASP A 231 3.22 5.39 -27.61
C ASP A 231 1.89 6.16 -27.77
N ALA A 232 0.79 5.55 -27.33
CA ALA A 232 -0.53 6.14 -27.27
C ALA A 232 -1.35 5.49 -26.14
N ASP A 233 -2.52 6.05 -25.86
CA ASP A 233 -3.49 5.45 -24.96
C ASP A 233 -3.86 4.04 -25.43
N ASN A 234 -3.68 3.05 -24.58
CA ASN A 234 -3.84 1.65 -24.99
C ASN A 234 -4.12 0.72 -23.80
N ASN A 235 -4.54 -0.50 -24.10
CA ASN A 235 -4.85 -1.52 -23.11
C ASN A 235 -3.58 -2.15 -22.54
N TRP A 236 -3.60 -2.40 -21.23
CA TRP A 236 -2.58 -3.15 -20.53
C TRP A 236 -2.45 -4.57 -21.11
N SER A 237 -3.57 -5.22 -21.43
CA SER A 237 -3.61 -6.58 -21.98
C SER A 237 -2.97 -6.76 -23.36
N SER A 238 -2.74 -5.66 -24.09
CA SER A 238 -2.21 -5.74 -25.46
C SER A 238 -0.72 -6.05 -25.44
N ALA A 239 -0.35 -7.29 -25.80
CA ALA A 239 1.03 -7.77 -25.80
C ALA A 239 2.01 -6.90 -26.63
N GLY A 240 1.54 -6.22 -27.67
CA GLY A 240 2.36 -5.31 -28.48
C GLY A 240 2.85 -4.06 -27.74
N ASN A 241 2.29 -3.74 -26.57
CA ASN A 241 2.70 -2.62 -25.73
C ASN A 241 3.77 -3.00 -24.69
N TRP A 242 4.30 -4.22 -24.75
CA TRP A 242 5.24 -4.75 -23.78
C TRP A 242 6.43 -5.43 -24.47
N ASN A 243 7.65 -5.17 -24.01
CA ASN A 243 8.86 -5.71 -24.66
C ASN A 243 9.24 -7.14 -24.23
N ALA A 244 8.66 -7.65 -23.13
CA ALA A 244 9.01 -8.95 -22.56
C ALA A 244 7.79 -9.73 -22.05
N GLY A 245 6.63 -9.60 -22.72
CA GLY A 245 5.36 -10.19 -22.29
C GLY A 245 4.55 -9.25 -21.40
N VAL A 246 3.25 -9.53 -21.23
CA VAL A 246 2.32 -8.69 -20.45
C VAL A 246 2.47 -8.99 -18.96
N PRO A 247 2.91 -8.04 -18.11
CA PRO A 247 2.93 -8.23 -16.66
C PRO A 247 1.51 -8.42 -16.11
N GLY A 248 1.31 -9.36 -15.20
CA GLY A 248 -0.02 -9.68 -14.69
C GLY A 248 -0.10 -10.81 -13.67
N GLY A 249 1.03 -11.32 -13.16
CA GLY A 249 1.09 -12.36 -12.13
C GLY A 249 1.88 -11.90 -10.88
N VAL A 250 1.85 -12.74 -9.84
CA VAL A 250 2.65 -12.54 -8.62
C VAL A 250 4.11 -12.31 -8.97
N ASP A 251 4.76 -11.36 -8.30
CA ASP A 251 6.16 -10.93 -8.54
C ASP A 251 6.44 -10.26 -9.90
N HIS A 252 5.48 -10.20 -10.83
CA HIS A 252 5.71 -9.54 -12.12
C HIS A 252 6.03 -8.06 -11.91
N VAL A 253 6.90 -7.55 -12.78
CA VAL A 253 7.38 -6.17 -12.77
C VAL A 253 6.89 -5.44 -14.01
N ALA A 254 6.15 -4.36 -13.80
CA ALA A 254 5.72 -3.44 -14.83
C ALA A 254 6.57 -2.15 -14.79
N ASN A 255 7.28 -1.84 -15.87
CA ASN A 255 8.14 -0.66 -15.96
C ASN A 255 7.59 0.38 -16.92
N PHE A 256 7.34 1.57 -16.40
CA PHE A 256 6.88 2.76 -17.11
C PHE A 256 8.02 3.76 -17.21
N GLY A 257 8.84 3.61 -18.24
CA GLY A 257 9.97 4.49 -18.52
C GLY A 257 9.65 5.57 -19.55
N SER A 258 10.68 6.31 -19.95
CA SER A 258 10.55 7.34 -20.98
C SER A 258 10.33 6.73 -22.37
N VAL A 259 9.09 6.78 -22.86
CA VAL A 259 8.76 6.60 -24.28
C VAL A 259 8.71 7.98 -24.97
N ALA A 260 8.37 8.05 -26.26
CA ALA A 260 8.26 9.32 -27.00
C ALA A 260 7.28 10.32 -26.32
N SER A 261 7.21 11.57 -26.77
CA SER A 261 6.45 12.64 -26.09
C SER A 261 4.94 12.35 -25.96
N GLY A 262 4.34 12.58 -24.79
CA GLY A 262 2.89 12.45 -24.55
C GLY A 262 2.53 12.49 -23.06
N ARG A 263 1.26 12.30 -22.70
CA ARG A 263 0.78 11.76 -21.41
C ARG A 263 0.11 10.43 -21.78
N TYR A 264 0.40 9.35 -21.06
CA TYR A 264 -0.07 8.02 -21.45
C TYR A 264 -1.15 7.51 -20.51
N LEU A 265 -2.34 7.27 -21.06
CA LEU A 265 -3.36 6.47 -20.41
C LEU A 265 -3.08 4.99 -20.68
N VAL A 266 -2.77 4.25 -19.61
CA VAL A 266 -2.68 2.79 -19.68
C VAL A 266 -3.99 2.27 -19.14
N ASN A 267 -4.84 1.77 -20.04
CA ASN A 267 -6.13 1.21 -19.69
C ASN A 267 -5.93 -0.17 -19.04
N VAL A 268 -6.09 -0.27 -17.72
CA VAL A 268 -6.15 -1.53 -16.97
C VAL A 268 -7.51 -2.17 -17.27
N ASP A 269 -7.58 -2.83 -18.42
CA ASP A 269 -8.82 -3.31 -19.03
C ASP A 269 -9.33 -4.62 -18.42
N VAL A 270 -8.43 -5.40 -17.83
CA VAL A 270 -8.69 -6.62 -17.07
C VAL A 270 -7.88 -6.59 -15.77
N PRO A 271 -8.29 -7.31 -14.70
CA PRO A 271 -7.52 -7.39 -13.47
C PRO A 271 -6.07 -7.82 -13.72
N ARG A 272 -5.13 -7.29 -12.92
CA ARG A 272 -3.70 -7.63 -12.99
C ARG A 272 -3.12 -7.81 -11.61
N THR A 273 -2.32 -8.85 -11.42
CA THR A 273 -1.49 -9.01 -10.22
C THR A 273 -0.05 -8.59 -10.51
N LEU A 274 0.59 -7.87 -9.61
CA LEU A 274 1.97 -7.37 -9.76
C LEU A 274 2.72 -7.38 -8.44
N GLY A 275 4.01 -7.73 -8.51
CA GLY A 275 4.95 -7.52 -7.39
C GLY A 275 5.52 -6.11 -7.39
N VAL A 276 5.80 -5.54 -8.57
CA VAL A 276 6.43 -4.21 -8.66
C VAL A 276 5.85 -3.39 -9.80
N ILE A 277 5.57 -2.12 -9.51
CA ILE A 277 5.33 -1.07 -10.52
C ILE A 277 6.45 -0.04 -10.41
N ASN A 278 7.15 0.21 -11.52
CA ASN A 278 8.20 1.22 -11.59
C ASN A 278 7.77 2.35 -12.53
N PHE A 279 7.84 3.58 -12.05
CA PHE A 279 7.74 4.79 -12.87
C PHE A 279 9.10 5.48 -12.89
N ASP A 280 9.70 5.59 -14.07
CA ASP A 280 10.90 6.38 -14.31
C ASP A 280 10.76 7.18 -15.60
N SER A 281 9.87 8.16 -15.56
CA SER A 281 9.66 9.06 -16.67
C SER A 281 9.27 10.46 -16.21
N PRO A 282 9.81 11.53 -16.82
CA PRO A 282 9.26 12.87 -16.63
C PRO A 282 7.86 13.01 -17.26
N ILE A 283 7.46 12.07 -18.12
CA ILE A 283 6.13 12.01 -18.71
C ILE A 283 5.17 11.31 -17.75
N SER A 284 4.00 11.91 -17.55
CA SER A 284 2.96 11.33 -16.69
C SER A 284 2.33 10.09 -17.33
N TYR A 285 2.27 9.03 -16.53
CA TYR A 285 1.47 7.83 -16.80
C TYR A 285 0.23 7.88 -15.92
N THR A 286 -0.92 7.54 -16.49
CA THR A 286 -2.19 7.35 -15.77
C THR A 286 -2.64 5.91 -15.98
N LEU A 287 -2.52 5.08 -14.94
CA LEU A 287 -3.05 3.71 -14.94
C LEU A 287 -4.52 3.78 -14.52
N SER A 288 -5.46 3.55 -15.43
CA SER A 288 -6.90 3.68 -15.17
C SER A 288 -7.67 2.57 -15.85
N GLY A 289 -8.86 2.24 -15.40
CA GLY A 289 -9.69 1.23 -16.06
C GLY A 289 -10.52 0.46 -15.04
N PRO A 290 -11.42 -0.41 -15.50
CA PRO A 290 -12.26 -1.21 -14.61
C PRO A 290 -11.48 -2.35 -13.93
N GLY A 291 -10.33 -2.77 -14.49
CA GLY A 291 -9.50 -3.82 -13.93
C GLY A 291 -8.84 -3.39 -12.63
N THR A 292 -8.85 -4.28 -11.63
CA THR A 292 -8.15 -4.06 -10.35
C THR A 292 -6.67 -4.39 -10.49
N LEU A 293 -5.80 -3.52 -9.97
CA LEU A 293 -4.38 -3.81 -9.76
C LEU A 293 -4.21 -4.45 -8.39
N THR A 294 -3.82 -5.73 -8.35
CA THR A 294 -3.53 -6.47 -7.12
C THR A 294 -2.03 -6.43 -6.85
N MET A 295 -1.64 -5.90 -5.70
CA MET A 295 -0.24 -5.87 -5.25
C MET A 295 0.05 -7.13 -4.43
N GLN A 296 0.91 -8.00 -4.96
CA GLN A 296 1.26 -9.28 -4.34
C GLN A 296 2.68 -9.71 -4.67
N ALA A 297 3.40 -10.19 -3.66
CA ALA A 297 4.72 -10.79 -3.81
C ALA A 297 4.77 -12.16 -3.12
N SER A 298 5.47 -13.14 -3.71
CA SER A 298 5.67 -14.47 -3.11
C SER A 298 6.68 -14.44 -1.97
N ALA A 299 7.62 -13.49 -2.03
CA ALA A 299 8.61 -13.23 -0.98
C ALA A 299 8.77 -11.73 -0.73
N GLY A 300 8.77 -11.33 0.55
CA GLY A 300 8.80 -9.93 0.94
C GLY A 300 7.47 -9.23 0.67
N ASP A 301 7.52 -7.98 0.20
CA ASP A 301 6.36 -7.14 0.00
C ASP A 301 6.44 -6.39 -1.34
N PRO A 302 5.31 -6.23 -2.05
CA PRO A 302 5.23 -5.50 -3.31
C PRO A 302 5.57 -4.01 -3.17
N ARG A 303 5.96 -3.42 -4.30
CA ARG A 303 6.44 -2.03 -4.37
C ARG A 303 5.81 -1.23 -5.50
N ILE A 304 5.55 0.04 -5.23
CA ILE A 304 5.38 1.07 -6.25
C ILE A 304 6.54 2.05 -6.10
N ASN A 305 7.41 2.08 -7.09
CA ASN A 305 8.57 2.97 -7.14
C ASN A 305 8.29 4.10 -8.12
N VAL A 306 8.49 5.34 -7.68
CA VAL A 306 8.43 6.53 -8.53
C VAL A 306 9.76 7.25 -8.47
N LEU A 307 10.60 7.04 -9.48
CA LEU A 307 11.97 7.53 -9.55
C LEU A 307 12.03 8.97 -10.11
N SER A 308 11.11 9.31 -11.00
CA SER A 308 10.99 10.64 -11.61
C SER A 308 9.54 10.90 -12.03
N GLY A 309 9.18 12.17 -12.28
CA GLY A 309 7.87 12.53 -12.84
C GLY A 309 6.72 12.59 -11.83
N SER A 310 5.50 12.67 -12.37
CA SER A 310 4.26 12.74 -11.60
C SER A 310 3.22 11.84 -12.25
N HIS A 311 2.84 10.78 -11.55
CA HIS A 311 2.06 9.67 -12.11
C HIS A 311 0.75 9.50 -11.35
N THR A 312 -0.21 8.81 -11.99
CA THR A 312 -1.52 8.56 -11.41
C THR A 312 -1.90 7.10 -11.53
N ILE A 313 -2.43 6.53 -10.45
CA ILE A 313 -3.10 5.23 -10.42
C ILE A 313 -4.56 5.49 -10.07
N ALA A 314 -5.42 5.44 -11.07
CA ALA A 314 -6.86 5.62 -10.97
C ALA A 314 -7.64 4.29 -11.00
N ALA A 315 -7.01 3.20 -11.44
CA ALA A 315 -7.57 1.86 -11.32
C ALA A 315 -7.66 1.45 -9.83
N PRO A 316 -8.65 0.65 -9.41
CA PRO A 316 -8.72 0.11 -8.05
C PRO A 316 -7.43 -0.64 -7.69
N LEU A 317 -6.95 -0.46 -6.46
CA LEU A 317 -5.72 -1.06 -5.95
C LEU A 317 -6.06 -2.02 -4.80
N ARG A 318 -5.80 -3.31 -4.98
CA ARG A 318 -5.99 -4.35 -3.95
C ARG A 318 -4.65 -4.73 -3.31
N LEU A 319 -4.59 -4.80 -1.99
CA LEU A 319 -3.38 -5.14 -1.24
C LEU A 319 -3.49 -6.57 -0.66
N ASN A 320 -2.76 -7.52 -1.25
CA ASN A 320 -2.66 -8.89 -0.72
C ASN A 320 -1.48 -9.05 0.25
N ASN A 321 -0.47 -8.19 0.15
CA ASN A 321 0.67 -8.06 1.07
C ASN A 321 0.76 -6.62 1.62
N TRP A 322 1.77 -6.29 2.43
CA TRP A 322 2.08 -4.89 2.71
C TRP A 322 2.55 -4.20 1.44
N LEU A 323 2.32 -2.90 1.31
CA LEU A 323 2.75 -2.14 0.15
C LEU A 323 3.79 -1.11 0.54
N PHE A 324 4.94 -1.16 -0.12
CA PHE A 324 5.91 -0.07 -0.10
C PHE A 324 5.64 0.90 -1.24
N VAL A 325 5.57 2.19 -0.91
CA VAL A 325 5.42 3.29 -1.86
C VAL A 325 6.66 4.16 -1.76
N ASP A 326 7.60 3.95 -2.67
CA ASP A 326 8.91 4.59 -2.69
C ASP A 326 8.90 5.75 -3.70
N VAL A 327 8.81 7.00 -3.24
CA VAL A 327 8.73 8.19 -4.12
C VAL A 327 9.96 9.07 -3.97
N ALA A 328 10.73 9.20 -5.05
CA ALA A 328 11.95 9.99 -5.10
C ALA A 328 11.70 11.50 -4.88
N SER A 329 12.74 12.23 -4.49
CA SER A 329 12.68 13.68 -4.31
C SER A 329 12.25 14.38 -5.59
N GLY A 330 11.22 15.23 -5.52
CA GLY A 330 10.69 15.96 -6.67
C GLY A 330 9.74 15.13 -7.56
N ALA A 331 9.52 13.86 -7.24
CA ALA A 331 8.52 13.02 -7.90
C ALA A 331 7.21 12.97 -7.11
N SER A 332 6.11 12.59 -7.78
CA SER A 332 4.81 12.37 -7.12
C SER A 332 4.03 11.18 -7.65
N LEU A 333 3.26 10.56 -6.76
CA LEU A 333 2.27 9.54 -7.08
C LEU A 333 0.89 9.99 -6.58
N ASN A 334 -0.11 10.01 -7.45
CA ASN A 334 -1.51 10.23 -7.08
C ASN A 334 -2.28 8.93 -7.24
N VAL A 335 -2.75 8.35 -6.14
CA VAL A 335 -3.62 7.18 -6.13
C VAL A 335 -5.06 7.66 -5.94
N THR A 336 -5.80 7.74 -7.05
CA THR A 336 -7.20 8.18 -7.08
C THR A 336 -8.18 7.01 -7.15
N GLY A 337 -7.69 5.82 -7.45
CA GLY A 337 -8.47 4.59 -7.33
C GLY A 337 -8.66 4.20 -5.86
N GLU A 338 -9.72 3.46 -5.58
CA GLU A 338 -9.96 2.91 -4.24
C GLU A 338 -8.83 1.96 -3.84
N VAL A 339 -8.39 2.04 -2.58
CA VAL A 339 -7.41 1.13 -2.00
C VAL A 339 -8.14 0.12 -1.11
N LEU A 340 -8.13 -1.14 -1.52
CA LEU A 340 -8.80 -2.26 -0.86
C LEU A 340 -7.77 -3.15 -0.15
N ALA A 341 -7.83 -3.22 1.18
CA ALA A 341 -7.10 -4.20 1.97
C ALA A 341 -8.03 -5.38 2.28
N THR A 342 -7.78 -6.54 1.66
CA THR A 342 -8.69 -7.72 1.72
C THR A 342 -8.46 -8.63 2.92
N ALA A 343 -7.44 -8.35 3.75
CA ALA A 343 -7.11 -9.13 4.94
C ALA A 343 -6.60 -8.22 6.06
N SER A 344 -6.76 -8.66 7.31
CA SER A 344 -6.12 -8.03 8.46
C SER A 344 -4.59 -8.10 8.34
N GLY A 345 -3.94 -7.11 8.92
CA GLY A 345 -2.51 -6.92 8.96
C GLY A 345 -1.97 -6.34 7.67
N ARG A 346 -2.72 -5.51 6.93
CA ARG A 346 -2.20 -4.86 5.71
C ARG A 346 -1.71 -3.45 6.01
N ALA A 347 -0.58 -3.09 5.41
CA ALA A 347 0.13 -1.86 5.72
C ALA A 347 0.52 -1.10 4.45
N ILE A 348 0.58 0.23 4.55
CA ILE A 348 1.22 1.08 3.55
C ILE A 348 2.43 1.76 4.18
N ARG A 349 3.59 1.59 3.54
CA ARG A 349 4.85 2.24 3.93
C ARG A 349 5.28 3.25 2.90
N LYS A 350 5.17 4.54 3.24
CA LYS A 350 5.64 5.63 2.40
C LYS A 350 7.11 5.95 2.69
N ASN A 351 7.93 5.82 1.65
CA ASN A 351 9.35 6.09 1.66
C ASN A 351 9.73 7.16 0.62
N GLY A 352 10.98 7.62 0.69
CA GLY A 352 11.52 8.63 -0.21
C GLY A 352 10.94 10.04 0.01
N GLN A 353 11.67 11.06 -0.43
CA GLN A 353 11.35 12.47 -0.10
C GLN A 353 10.19 13.05 -0.92
N GLY A 354 9.65 12.34 -1.92
CA GLY A 354 8.55 12.82 -2.76
C GLY A 354 7.17 12.68 -2.10
N LEU A 355 6.14 13.03 -2.88
CA LEU A 355 4.73 13.03 -2.46
C LEU A 355 4.01 11.75 -2.92
N ALA A 356 3.31 11.08 -2.02
CA ALA A 356 2.26 10.14 -2.38
C ALA A 356 0.92 10.67 -1.88
N SER A 357 -0.06 10.85 -2.77
CA SER A 357 -1.41 11.30 -2.44
C SER A 357 -2.40 10.15 -2.62
N PHE A 358 -3.32 10.00 -1.68
CA PHE A 358 -4.41 9.03 -1.70
C PHE A 358 -5.75 9.73 -1.51
N GLU A 359 -6.85 9.13 -1.97
CA GLU A 359 -8.18 9.67 -1.70
C GLU A 359 -8.62 9.44 -0.26
N ARG A 360 -8.35 8.25 0.27
CA ARG A 360 -8.46 7.84 1.68
C ARG A 360 -7.68 6.54 1.87
N LEU A 361 -7.38 6.18 3.11
CA LEU A 361 -6.77 4.90 3.45
C LEU A 361 -7.58 4.18 4.53
N GLU A 362 -7.75 2.87 4.39
CA GLU A 362 -8.37 1.99 5.39
C GLU A 362 -7.49 0.74 5.50
N THR A 363 -6.52 0.80 6.40
CA THR A 363 -5.44 -0.20 6.53
C THR A 363 -4.94 -0.29 7.97
N ASP A 364 -4.57 -1.46 8.46
CA ASP A 364 -4.08 -1.67 9.83
C ASP A 364 -2.87 -0.79 10.20
N ASP A 365 -1.89 -0.61 9.30
CA ASP A 365 -0.69 0.19 9.59
C ASP A 365 -0.40 1.20 8.47
N ILE A 366 -0.26 2.47 8.85
CA ILE A 366 0.30 3.52 8.01
C ILE A 366 1.64 3.95 8.61
N ALA A 367 2.71 3.69 7.87
CA ALA A 367 4.06 4.13 8.23
C ALA A 367 4.62 5.11 7.19
N ILE A 368 4.99 6.32 7.63
CA ILE A 368 5.58 7.34 6.77
C ILE A 368 7.03 7.55 7.22
N ASN A 369 7.97 6.94 6.50
CA ASN A 369 9.39 6.96 6.83
C ASN A 369 10.11 8.19 6.26
N ALA A 370 9.61 8.77 5.17
CA ALA A 370 10.15 9.98 4.55
C ALA A 370 9.15 10.67 3.61
N GLY A 371 9.39 11.96 3.36
CA GLY A 371 8.56 12.78 2.46
C GLY A 371 7.15 13.00 3.00
N THR A 372 6.20 13.15 2.07
CA THR A 372 4.80 13.42 2.40
C THR A 372 3.88 12.30 1.92
N LEU A 373 3.02 11.80 2.80
CA LEU A 373 1.77 11.14 2.44
C LEU A 373 0.65 12.16 2.59
N ALA A 374 -0.17 12.36 1.56
CA ALA A 374 -1.31 13.27 1.61
C ALA A 374 -2.63 12.52 1.39
N ILE A 375 -3.68 12.94 2.10
CA ILE A 375 -5.05 12.60 1.78
C ILE A 375 -5.64 13.77 1.00
N SER A 376 -6.13 13.52 -0.22
CA SER A 376 -6.59 14.58 -1.12
C SER A 376 -7.72 15.40 -0.52
N ALA A 377 -7.71 16.71 -0.77
CA ALA A 377 -8.77 17.60 -0.29
C ALA A 377 -10.12 17.22 -0.90
N LYS A 378 -11.18 17.23 -0.09
CA LYS A 378 -12.55 16.94 -0.53
C LYS A 378 -13.35 18.22 -0.74
N PRO A 379 -14.38 18.19 -1.60
CA PRO A 379 -15.27 19.35 -1.78
C PRO A 379 -15.96 19.79 -0.48
N THR A 380 -16.16 18.85 0.45
CA THR A 380 -16.72 19.11 1.78
C THR A 380 -15.73 18.60 2.81
N ALA A 381 -15.36 19.45 3.77
CA ALA A 381 -14.46 19.07 4.85
C ALA A 381 -15.02 17.87 5.62
N ASN A 382 -14.13 16.97 6.03
CA ASN A 382 -14.43 15.74 6.76
C ASN A 382 -15.45 14.84 6.04
N SER A 383 -15.48 14.87 4.70
CA SER A 383 -16.29 13.94 3.92
C SER A 383 -15.85 12.50 4.20
N PRO A 384 -16.78 11.54 4.34
CA PRO A 384 -16.43 10.12 4.50
C PRO A 384 -15.50 9.57 3.42
N SER A 385 -15.55 10.13 2.21
CA SER A 385 -14.68 9.76 1.09
C SER A 385 -13.20 10.16 1.27
N GLY A 386 -12.88 10.95 2.32
CA GLY A 386 -11.53 11.30 2.74
C GLY A 386 -11.14 10.79 4.11
N THR A 387 -12.04 10.12 4.84
CA THR A 387 -11.75 9.63 6.19
C THR A 387 -10.76 8.49 6.12
N THR A 388 -9.61 8.69 6.77
CA THR A 388 -8.55 7.68 6.89
C THR A 388 -8.68 6.93 8.21
N VAL A 389 -8.63 5.60 8.16
CA VAL A 389 -8.72 4.72 9.32
C VAL A 389 -7.51 3.81 9.35
N THR A 390 -6.85 3.73 10.50
CA THR A 390 -5.72 2.84 10.72
C THR A 390 -5.64 2.37 12.16
N ASP A 391 -5.05 1.22 12.43
CA ASP A 391 -4.82 0.78 13.81
C ASP A 391 -3.58 1.47 14.38
N VAL A 392 -2.51 1.51 13.60
CA VAL A 392 -1.22 2.08 14.00
C VAL A 392 -0.78 3.12 12.97
N LEU A 393 -0.48 4.33 13.46
CA LEU A 393 0.13 5.39 12.68
C LEU A 393 1.55 5.66 13.17
N THR A 394 2.52 5.57 12.27
CA THR A 394 3.92 5.97 12.53
C THR A 394 4.35 7.04 11.53
N VAL A 395 4.82 8.19 12.02
CA VAL A 395 5.40 9.25 11.19
C VAL A 395 6.82 9.52 11.67
N ALA A 396 7.81 9.26 10.81
CA ALA A 396 9.21 9.46 11.13
C ALA A 396 9.57 10.95 11.24
N ALA A 397 10.65 11.26 11.94
CA ALA A 397 11.15 12.63 12.06
C ALA A 397 11.41 13.25 10.67
N GLY A 398 10.82 14.41 10.41
CA GLY A 398 10.92 15.11 9.13
C GLY A 398 9.96 14.62 8.03
N ALA A 399 9.20 13.55 8.27
CA ALA A 399 8.12 13.12 7.37
C ALA A 399 6.79 13.80 7.73
N ARG A 400 5.83 13.79 6.80
CA ARG A 400 4.53 14.45 6.97
C ARG A 400 3.37 13.58 6.51
N LEU A 401 2.33 13.47 7.34
CA LEU A 401 0.97 13.16 6.95
C LEU A 401 0.22 14.48 6.73
N ASP A 402 -0.28 14.72 5.52
CA ASP A 402 -1.12 15.87 5.21
C ASP A 402 -2.58 15.44 5.11
N LEU A 403 -3.41 15.86 6.06
CA LEU A 403 -4.82 15.53 6.05
C LEU A 403 -5.64 16.44 5.13
N ASN A 404 -5.07 17.53 4.59
CA ASN A 404 -5.86 18.60 3.97
C ASN A 404 -7.07 18.95 4.86
N ASN A 405 -8.29 18.73 4.40
CA ASN A 405 -9.53 18.99 5.12
C ASN A 405 -10.24 17.73 5.60
N ASN A 406 -9.51 16.64 5.82
CA ASN A 406 -10.07 15.31 6.12
C ASN A 406 -9.89 14.90 7.58
N SER A 407 -10.60 13.82 7.94
CA SER A 407 -10.54 13.21 9.27
C SER A 407 -9.62 11.98 9.29
N LEU A 408 -9.08 11.69 10.46
CA LEU A 408 -8.24 10.52 10.74
C LEU A 408 -8.74 9.82 12.01
N ILE A 409 -8.81 8.49 11.97
CA ILE A 409 -9.13 7.62 13.11
C ILE A 409 -7.94 6.67 13.31
N VAL A 410 -7.38 6.64 14.52
CA VAL A 410 -6.30 5.72 14.91
C VAL A 410 -6.77 4.80 16.03
N ASN A 411 -7.05 3.52 15.74
CA ASN A 411 -7.71 2.62 16.68
C ASN A 411 -6.83 2.23 17.88
N SER A 412 -5.54 1.98 17.66
CA SER A 412 -4.58 1.56 18.70
C SER A 412 -3.58 2.67 19.08
N GLY A 413 -3.85 3.92 18.69
CA GLY A 413 -3.01 5.07 18.98
C GLY A 413 -3.17 5.59 20.41
N THR A 414 -2.12 6.20 20.95
CA THR A 414 -2.24 7.00 22.18
C THR A 414 -2.50 8.45 21.82
N LEU A 415 -3.43 9.12 22.53
CA LEU A 415 -3.71 10.54 22.34
C LEU A 415 -2.44 11.39 22.35
N ALA A 416 -1.56 11.18 23.35
CA ALA A 416 -0.31 11.93 23.49
C ALA A 416 0.60 11.88 22.24
N ASN A 417 0.78 10.71 21.62
CA ASN A 417 1.61 10.57 20.42
C ASN A 417 0.99 11.29 19.22
N VAL A 418 -0.32 11.16 19.02
CA VAL A 418 -1.01 11.82 17.89
C VAL A 418 -1.02 13.34 18.08
N THR A 419 -1.29 13.83 19.30
CA THR A 419 -1.19 15.24 19.64
C THR A 419 0.22 15.80 19.40
N ALA A 420 1.26 15.05 19.76
CA ALA A 420 2.64 15.48 19.51
C ALA A 420 2.95 15.60 18.01
N LEU A 421 2.45 14.68 17.18
CA LEU A 421 2.59 14.76 15.73
C LEU A 421 1.81 15.93 15.12
N ILE A 422 0.61 16.22 15.62
CA ILE A 422 -0.19 17.37 15.17
C ILE A 422 0.51 18.68 15.54
N LYS A 423 1.03 18.77 16.77
CA LYS A 423 1.79 19.93 17.23
C LYS A 423 2.99 20.22 16.32
N THR A 424 3.79 19.22 15.97
CA THR A 424 4.92 19.44 15.05
C THR A 424 4.46 19.82 13.64
N GLY A 425 3.28 19.36 13.21
CA GLY A 425 2.69 19.73 11.93
C GLY A 425 2.26 21.19 11.90
N LEU A 426 1.73 21.71 13.01
CA LEU A 426 1.44 23.12 13.23
C LEU A 426 2.74 23.95 13.31
N GLU A 427 3.68 23.55 14.18
CA GLU A 427 4.94 24.24 14.50
C GLU A 427 6.08 23.91 13.52
N ASN A 428 6.04 24.50 12.33
CA ASN A 428 7.06 24.36 11.30
C ASN A 428 8.32 25.19 11.59
N GLY A 429 9.13 24.74 12.55
CA GLY A 429 10.39 25.40 12.90
C GLY A 429 10.20 26.82 13.47
N GLY A 430 9.11 27.03 14.22
CA GLY A 430 8.71 28.32 14.79
C GLY A 430 7.69 29.10 13.95
N ASN A 431 7.37 28.63 12.74
CA ASN A 431 6.22 29.12 11.98
C ASN A 431 4.99 28.27 12.31
N PHE A 432 3.90 28.90 12.75
CA PHE A 432 2.62 28.21 12.98
C PHE A 432 1.84 28.17 11.66
N ASP A 433 2.08 27.19 10.81
CA ASP A 433 1.59 27.23 9.42
C ASP A 433 0.97 25.93 8.91
N TRP A 434 0.93 24.85 9.69
CA TRP A 434 0.37 23.53 9.29
C TRP A 434 1.16 22.78 8.20
N LEU A 435 2.34 23.28 7.82
CA LEU A 435 3.22 22.69 6.80
C LEU A 435 4.44 21.97 7.41
N GLY A 436 4.52 21.86 8.74
CA GLY A 436 5.59 21.19 9.46
C GLY A 436 5.57 19.66 9.31
N PRO A 437 6.63 18.97 9.79
CA PRO A 437 6.65 17.51 9.88
C PRO A 437 5.66 16.98 10.93
N GLY A 438 5.23 15.73 10.83
CA GLY A 438 4.18 15.16 11.68
C GLY A 438 2.83 15.12 10.96
N ILE A 439 1.75 15.52 11.61
CA ILE A 439 0.39 15.56 11.03
C ILE A 439 0.01 17.02 10.79
N GLY A 440 -0.10 17.40 9.52
CA GLY A 440 -0.42 18.76 9.09
C GLY A 440 -1.68 18.85 8.24
N SER A 441 -2.02 20.08 7.85
CA SER A 441 -3.18 20.38 7.00
C SER A 441 -2.84 21.51 6.04
N THR A 442 -2.68 21.17 4.76
CA THR A 442 -2.50 22.20 3.72
C THR A 442 -3.75 23.08 3.56
N GLU A 443 -4.96 22.54 3.79
CA GLU A 443 -6.18 23.36 3.76
C GLU A 443 -6.19 24.39 4.89
N ALA A 444 -5.81 24.01 6.12
CA ALA A 444 -5.75 24.94 7.25
C ALA A 444 -4.75 26.07 6.96
N ASN A 445 -3.58 25.75 6.39
CA ASN A 445 -2.62 26.75 5.92
C ASN A 445 -3.26 27.74 4.94
N VAL A 446 -3.91 27.22 3.89
CA VAL A 446 -4.52 28.04 2.83
C VAL A 446 -5.63 28.93 3.38
N GLN A 447 -6.54 28.38 4.19
CA GLN A 447 -7.66 29.13 4.73
C GLN A 447 -7.23 30.19 5.73
N ASN A 448 -6.29 29.87 6.63
CA ASN A 448 -5.76 30.83 7.61
C ASN A 448 -4.96 31.96 6.92
N THR A 449 -4.14 31.60 5.92
CA THR A 449 -3.40 32.59 5.12
C THR A 449 -4.36 33.52 4.36
N THR A 450 -5.42 32.96 3.78
CA THR A 450 -6.43 33.72 3.05
C THR A 450 -7.20 34.67 3.98
N ALA A 451 -7.51 34.22 5.19
CA ALA A 451 -8.14 35.05 6.21
C ALA A 451 -7.20 36.09 6.83
N GLY A 452 -5.88 35.89 6.74
CA GLY A 452 -4.88 36.65 7.48
C GLY A 452 -4.97 36.44 9.01
N SER A 453 -5.54 35.30 9.44
CA SER A 453 -5.85 35.00 10.84
C SER A 453 -5.95 33.47 11.05
N PHE A 454 -5.79 32.99 12.28
CA PHE A 454 -5.95 31.56 12.60
C PHE A 454 -7.40 31.22 12.94
N LEU A 455 -8.06 30.53 12.01
CA LEU A 455 -9.45 30.10 12.13
C LEU A 455 -9.60 28.59 12.18
N TYR A 456 -8.78 27.87 11.42
CA TYR A 456 -8.90 26.43 11.20
C TYR A 456 -7.65 25.66 11.62
N GLY A 457 -7.86 24.42 12.04
CA GLY A 457 -6.81 23.50 12.47
C GLY A 457 -7.27 22.05 12.51
N LEU A 458 -6.50 21.20 13.18
CA LEU A 458 -6.75 19.77 13.34
C LEU A 458 -7.05 19.41 14.80
N GLY A 459 -8.32 19.43 15.22
CA GLY A 459 -8.67 19.02 16.57
C GLY A 459 -8.44 17.53 16.81
N VAL A 460 -8.03 17.15 18.03
CA VAL A 460 -7.70 15.76 18.38
C VAL A 460 -8.21 15.36 19.77
N ILE A 461 -8.93 14.24 19.86
CA ILE A 461 -9.46 13.71 21.12
C ILE A 461 -9.25 12.20 21.19
N ARG A 462 -9.16 11.64 22.41
CA ARG A 462 -9.48 10.22 22.61
C ARG A 462 -10.99 10.07 22.48
N ASN A 463 -11.49 8.97 21.94
CA ASN A 463 -12.94 8.75 21.86
C ASN A 463 -13.53 8.27 23.20
N ASP A 464 -13.15 8.87 24.34
CA ASP A 464 -13.55 8.38 25.67
C ASP A 464 -14.15 9.51 26.51
N LEU A 465 -15.42 9.36 26.92
CA LEU A 465 -16.12 10.32 27.79
C LEU A 465 -15.47 10.46 29.17
N ALA A 466 -14.61 9.53 29.60
CA ALA A 466 -13.86 9.66 30.83
C ALA A 466 -12.98 10.93 30.87
N GLN A 467 -12.59 11.46 29.70
CA GLN A 467 -11.87 12.75 29.59
C GLN A 467 -12.65 13.92 30.18
N VAL A 468 -13.98 13.85 30.19
CA VAL A 468 -14.89 14.90 30.66
C VAL A 468 -15.81 14.42 31.80
N GLY A 469 -15.41 13.33 32.48
CA GLY A 469 -16.11 12.82 33.67
C GLY A 469 -17.33 11.91 33.40
N GLY A 470 -17.46 11.38 32.18
CA GLY A 470 -18.48 10.41 31.81
C GLY A 470 -17.94 8.97 31.67
N SER A 471 -18.69 8.11 30.98
CA SER A 471 -18.28 6.73 30.66
C SER A 471 -18.79 6.32 29.28
N GLY A 472 -17.96 5.62 28.50
CA GLY A 472 -18.28 5.15 27.16
C GLY A 472 -17.72 6.04 26.05
N PRO A 473 -17.98 5.71 24.77
CA PRO A 473 -17.47 6.50 23.67
C PRO A 473 -18.11 7.90 23.62
N ILE A 474 -17.33 8.91 23.20
CA ILE A 474 -17.87 10.24 22.87
C ILE A 474 -18.70 10.14 21.60
N TYR A 475 -18.17 9.43 20.60
CA TYR A 475 -18.75 9.20 19.30
C TYR A 475 -18.88 7.70 19.03
N THR A 476 -20.10 7.23 18.76
CA THR A 476 -20.33 5.91 18.14
C THR A 476 -20.17 5.96 16.62
N ASP A 477 -20.24 7.16 16.06
CA ASP A 477 -20.14 7.47 14.64
C ASP A 477 -19.30 8.73 14.45
N PHE A 478 -18.27 8.66 13.62
CA PHE A 478 -17.36 9.79 13.37
C PHE A 478 -16.91 9.81 11.91
N ALA A 479 -17.10 10.94 11.23
CA ALA A 479 -16.67 11.16 9.85
C ALA A 479 -17.06 10.02 8.87
N GLY A 480 -18.25 9.43 9.05
CA GLY A 480 -18.77 8.35 8.21
C GLY A 480 -18.35 6.94 8.60
N VAL A 481 -17.55 6.77 9.67
CA VAL A 481 -17.20 5.49 10.27
C VAL A 481 -18.13 5.25 11.46
N SER A 482 -18.76 4.07 11.50
CA SER A 482 -19.74 3.68 12.52
C SER A 482 -19.24 2.53 13.38
N GLY A 483 -19.81 2.36 14.57
CA GLY A 483 -19.49 1.25 15.47
C GLY A 483 -18.20 1.46 16.28
N LEU A 484 -17.81 2.71 16.51
CA LEU A 484 -16.67 3.05 17.35
C LEU A 484 -16.95 2.67 18.81
N VAL A 485 -15.92 2.17 19.50
CA VAL A 485 -16.05 1.56 20.83
C VAL A 485 -15.44 2.37 21.96
N GLY A 486 -14.67 3.42 21.62
CA GLY A 486 -14.19 4.43 22.57
C GLY A 486 -12.68 4.38 22.85
N ASP A 487 -11.96 3.50 22.16
CA ASP A 487 -10.51 3.38 22.27
C ASP A 487 -9.73 4.15 21.19
N GLU A 488 -10.43 4.72 20.23
CA GLU A 488 -9.83 5.37 19.09
C GLU A 488 -9.32 6.77 19.42
N VAL A 489 -8.27 7.23 18.72
CA VAL A 489 -7.93 8.65 18.66
C VAL A 489 -8.55 9.24 17.41
N LEU A 490 -9.34 10.30 17.58
CA LEU A 490 -10.08 10.97 16.52
C LEU A 490 -9.41 12.31 16.21
N VAL A 491 -9.16 12.56 14.93
CA VAL A 491 -8.63 13.84 14.43
C VAL A 491 -9.58 14.40 13.38
N LYS A 492 -9.92 15.69 13.49
CA LYS A 492 -10.85 16.37 12.59
C LYS A 492 -10.29 17.70 12.10
N PHE A 493 -10.45 17.99 10.82
CA PHE A 493 -10.29 19.37 10.34
C PHE A 493 -11.44 20.22 10.88
N THR A 494 -11.14 21.22 11.71
CA THR A 494 -12.17 22.02 12.38
C THR A 494 -11.68 23.43 12.74
N TYR A 495 -12.52 24.21 13.41
CA TYR A 495 -12.18 25.51 13.95
C TYR A 495 -11.27 25.40 15.18
N PHE A 496 -10.33 26.32 15.33
CA PHE A 496 -9.68 26.51 16.63
C PHE A 496 -10.75 26.91 17.65
N GLY A 497 -11.04 26.05 18.64
CA GLY A 497 -12.13 26.28 19.57
C GLY A 497 -13.23 25.22 19.57
N ASP A 498 -13.35 24.40 18.53
CA ASP A 498 -14.31 23.28 18.49
C ASP A 498 -13.74 22.11 19.31
N ALA A 499 -13.89 22.21 20.63
CA ALA A 499 -13.27 21.34 21.63
C ALA A 499 -13.83 19.91 21.56
N ASP A 500 -15.13 19.78 21.30
CA ASP A 500 -15.80 18.48 21.23
C ASP A 500 -15.75 17.84 19.83
N LEU A 501 -15.24 18.54 18.81
CA LEU A 501 -15.21 18.12 17.40
C LEU A 501 -16.60 18.03 16.74
N SER A 502 -17.59 18.79 17.21
CA SER A 502 -18.92 18.90 16.60
C SER A 502 -18.88 19.52 15.19
N GLY A 503 -17.86 20.32 14.91
CA GLY A 503 -17.70 21.11 13.68
C GLY A 503 -18.23 22.54 13.78
N SER A 504 -18.56 23.01 14.99
CA SER A 504 -18.99 24.38 15.27
C SER A 504 -18.41 24.84 16.61
N ILE A 505 -18.44 26.15 16.88
CA ILE A 505 -18.05 26.68 18.19
C ILE A 505 -19.32 27.17 18.86
N ASP A 506 -19.68 26.58 19.99
CA ASP A 506 -20.87 26.95 20.77
C ASP A 506 -20.62 26.99 22.28
N ALA A 507 -21.70 27.09 23.07
CA ALA A 507 -21.60 27.22 24.53
C ALA A 507 -20.99 25.97 25.21
N THR A 508 -21.03 24.81 24.55
CA THR A 508 -20.41 23.57 25.02
C THR A 508 -18.90 23.73 25.02
N ASP A 509 -18.33 24.29 23.96
CA ASP A 509 -16.88 24.52 23.84
C ASP A 509 -16.37 25.49 24.90
N TYR A 510 -17.08 26.61 25.12
CA TYR A 510 -16.74 27.55 26.20
C TYR A 510 -16.82 26.89 27.57
N SER A 511 -17.82 26.02 27.79
CA SER A 511 -17.94 25.29 29.05
C SER A 511 -16.78 24.32 29.27
N LEU A 512 -16.26 23.71 28.19
CA LEU A 512 -15.12 22.80 28.23
C LEU A 512 -13.81 23.54 28.54
N ILE A 513 -13.50 24.63 27.84
CA ILE A 513 -12.28 25.43 28.12
C ILE A 513 -12.31 26.06 29.52
N ASP A 514 -13.46 26.57 29.95
CA ASP A 514 -13.59 27.13 31.31
C ASP A 514 -13.38 26.06 32.38
N ASN A 515 -13.93 24.86 32.17
CA ASN A 515 -13.69 23.72 33.06
C ASN A 515 -12.22 23.31 33.07
N GLY A 516 -11.61 23.22 31.88
CA GLY A 516 -10.21 22.87 31.71
C GLY A 516 -9.30 23.86 32.44
N TYR A 517 -9.53 25.16 32.26
CA TYR A 517 -8.76 26.21 32.92
C TYR A 517 -8.87 26.14 34.44
N VAL A 518 -10.10 26.08 34.98
CA VAL A 518 -10.34 26.04 36.44
C VAL A 518 -9.71 24.82 37.09
N ASN A 519 -9.67 23.69 36.40
CA ASN A 519 -9.12 22.44 36.91
C ASN A 519 -7.66 22.19 36.49
N SER A 520 -7.03 23.13 35.77
CA SER A 520 -5.67 22.98 35.25
C SER A 520 -5.46 21.72 34.41
N LEU A 521 -6.45 21.40 33.56
CA LEU A 521 -6.38 20.32 32.59
C LEU A 521 -5.59 20.75 31.34
N SER A 522 -5.37 19.83 30.43
CA SER A 522 -4.73 20.08 29.13
C SER A 522 -5.33 19.20 28.04
N GLY A 523 -4.88 19.40 26.80
CA GLY A 523 -5.41 18.73 25.62
C GLY A 523 -6.63 19.43 25.01
N TRP A 524 -6.85 19.17 23.73
CA TRP A 524 -7.81 19.88 22.89
C TRP A 524 -9.24 19.90 23.45
N ILE A 525 -9.74 18.76 23.93
CA ILE A 525 -11.11 18.66 24.50
C ILE A 525 -11.32 19.54 25.73
N ASN A 526 -10.22 19.92 26.41
CA ASN A 526 -10.25 20.80 27.57
C ASN A 526 -9.89 22.24 27.22
N GLY A 527 -9.63 22.57 25.94
CA GLY A 527 -9.36 23.92 25.47
C GLY A 527 -7.90 24.32 25.30
N ASP A 528 -6.95 23.38 25.29
CA ASP A 528 -5.55 23.62 24.88
C ASP A 528 -5.47 23.50 23.35
N PHE A 529 -5.77 24.61 22.66
CA PHE A 529 -5.98 24.68 21.22
C PHE A 529 -4.69 24.94 20.44
N ASP A 530 -3.63 25.42 21.08
CA ASP A 530 -2.30 25.57 20.48
C ASP A 530 -1.35 24.40 20.81
N TYR A 531 -1.81 23.39 21.55
CA TYR A 531 -1.05 22.22 21.97
C TYR A 531 0.16 22.57 22.86
N SER A 532 0.13 23.70 23.55
CA SER A 532 1.20 24.12 24.45
C SER A 532 1.31 23.23 25.70
N GLY A 533 0.25 22.50 26.04
CA GLY A 533 0.15 21.67 27.24
C GLY A 533 -0.43 22.41 28.45
N SER A 534 -0.97 23.61 28.25
CA SER A 534 -1.61 24.44 29.26
C SER A 534 -2.72 25.26 28.61
N ILE A 535 -3.72 25.66 29.39
CA ILE A 535 -4.80 26.52 28.91
C ILE A 535 -4.51 27.94 29.38
N ASP A 536 -4.27 28.86 28.46
CA ASP A 536 -3.92 30.24 28.77
C ASP A 536 -4.60 31.30 27.86
N ALA A 537 -4.09 32.53 27.91
CA ALA A 537 -4.65 33.65 27.16
C ALA A 537 -4.63 33.44 25.63
N THR A 538 -3.68 32.65 25.12
CA THR A 538 -3.59 32.30 23.70
C THR A 538 -4.75 31.40 23.28
N ASP A 539 -5.10 30.40 24.09
CA ASP A 539 -6.21 29.49 23.80
C ASP A 539 -7.56 30.20 23.78
N TYR A 540 -7.82 31.05 24.78
CA TYR A 540 -9.01 31.90 24.80
C TYR A 540 -9.05 32.85 23.61
N ALA A 541 -7.90 33.40 23.19
CA ALA A 541 -7.85 34.25 22.01
C ALA A 541 -8.10 33.47 20.70
N LEU A 542 -7.71 32.20 20.62
CA LEU A 542 -7.95 31.33 19.47
C LEU A 542 -9.45 31.01 19.30
N ILE A 543 -10.13 30.52 20.35
CA ILE A 543 -11.57 30.23 20.30
C ILE A 543 -12.40 31.48 20.04
N ASP A 544 -12.07 32.59 20.70
CA ASP A 544 -12.76 33.87 20.51
C ASP A 544 -12.63 34.36 19.07
N ASN A 545 -11.41 34.30 18.52
CA ASN A 545 -11.14 34.73 17.15
C ASN A 545 -11.91 33.88 16.13
N ALA A 546 -11.91 32.56 16.30
CA ALA A 546 -12.63 31.66 15.41
C ALA A 546 -14.16 31.84 15.52
N TYR A 547 -14.70 31.97 16.74
CA TYR A 547 -16.13 32.17 16.97
C TYR A 547 -16.66 33.44 16.28
N VAL A 548 -15.90 34.55 16.31
CA VAL A 548 -16.29 35.79 15.61
C VAL A 548 -16.51 35.59 14.13
N ASN A 549 -15.60 34.83 13.53
CA ASN A 549 -15.57 34.59 12.09
C ASN A 549 -16.55 33.48 11.69
N GLN A 550 -17.05 32.69 12.65
CA GLN A 550 -18.10 31.70 12.44
C GLN A 550 -19.52 32.31 12.58
N ALA A 551 -19.78 33.07 13.65
CA ALA A 551 -21.15 33.44 14.08
C ALA A 551 -21.45 34.96 14.16
N GLY A 552 -20.46 35.84 13.98
CA GLY A 552 -20.61 37.30 14.11
C GLY A 552 -19.92 37.89 15.36
N PRO A 553 -20.04 39.20 15.63
CA PRO A 553 -19.15 39.90 16.58
C PRO A 553 -19.28 39.37 18.03
N LEU A 554 -18.15 39.30 18.76
CA LEU A 554 -18.16 38.98 20.19
C LEU A 554 -19.02 39.97 20.95
N ALA A 555 -19.72 39.47 21.96
CA ALA A 555 -20.29 40.35 22.97
C ALA A 555 -19.15 41.14 23.64
N GLU A 556 -19.29 42.46 23.73
CA GLU A 556 -18.31 43.34 24.40
C GLU A 556 -18.04 42.89 25.86
N ALA A 557 -19.03 42.26 26.49
CA ALA A 557 -18.91 41.65 27.80
C ALA A 557 -17.93 40.46 27.86
N MET A 558 -17.81 39.68 26.78
CA MET A 558 -16.93 38.50 26.72
C MET A 558 -15.46 38.92 26.57
N ILE A 559 -15.18 39.87 25.67
CA ILE A 559 -13.86 40.52 25.57
C ILE A 559 -13.47 41.15 26.91
N ALA A 560 -14.41 41.84 27.56
CA ALA A 560 -14.17 42.46 28.87
C ALA A 560 -13.86 41.42 29.96
N GLU A 561 -14.54 40.26 29.94
CA GLU A 561 -14.31 39.19 30.90
C GLU A 561 -12.97 38.50 30.70
N HIS A 562 -12.60 38.11 29.48
CA HIS A 562 -11.28 37.52 29.22
C HIS A 562 -10.15 38.54 29.45
N THR A 563 -10.37 39.83 29.16
CA THR A 563 -9.45 40.90 29.55
C THR A 563 -9.36 41.06 31.08
N ARG A 564 -10.45 40.82 31.83
CA ARG A 564 -10.43 40.83 33.30
C ARG A 564 -9.67 39.62 33.87
N MET A 565 -9.78 38.48 33.19
CA MET A 565 -9.14 37.22 33.57
C MET A 565 -7.62 37.24 33.32
N PHE A 566 -7.20 37.64 32.12
CA PHE A 566 -5.79 37.57 31.66
C PHE A 566 -5.10 38.94 31.52
N GLY A 567 -5.83 40.04 31.66
CA GLY A 567 -5.26 41.38 31.50
C GLY A 567 -4.84 41.68 30.07
N GLY A 568 -3.68 42.34 29.93
CA GLY A 568 -3.15 42.76 28.63
C GLY A 568 -2.64 41.61 27.76
N GLU A 569 -2.40 40.43 28.32
CA GLU A 569 -1.91 39.25 27.59
C GLU A 569 -2.92 38.76 26.57
N TYR A 570 -4.19 38.64 26.97
CA TYR A 570 -5.29 38.27 26.08
C TYR A 570 -5.43 39.25 24.90
N LEU A 571 -5.39 40.56 25.16
CA LEU A 571 -5.46 41.56 24.07
C LEU A 571 -4.24 41.52 23.14
N ALA A 572 -3.07 41.14 23.65
CA ALA A 572 -1.88 40.95 22.84
C ALA A 572 -1.98 39.69 21.97
N ALA A 573 -2.45 38.57 22.55
CA ALA A 573 -2.66 37.32 21.85
C ALA A 573 -3.72 37.44 20.75
N LEU A 574 -4.88 38.02 21.06
CA LEU A 574 -5.95 38.23 20.09
C LEU A 574 -5.49 39.05 18.88
N ARG A 575 -4.71 40.12 19.11
CA ARG A 575 -4.14 40.93 18.02
C ARG A 575 -3.11 40.16 17.20
N ALA A 576 -2.25 39.38 17.86
CA ALA A 576 -1.25 38.56 17.17
C ALA A 576 -1.94 37.54 16.26
N ILE A 577 -2.94 36.83 16.78
CA ILE A 577 -3.72 35.82 16.05
C ILE A 577 -4.45 36.45 14.87
N GLN A 578 -5.09 37.60 15.08
CA GLN A 578 -5.73 38.40 14.02
C GLN A 578 -4.75 38.99 13.00
N SER A 579 -3.45 38.86 13.24
CA SER A 579 -2.37 39.22 12.32
C SER A 579 -1.59 38.01 11.79
N GLY A 580 -2.09 36.79 12.01
CA GLY A 580 -1.47 35.55 11.54
C GLY A 580 -0.27 35.10 12.36
N VAL A 581 -0.23 35.39 13.66
CA VAL A 581 0.80 34.89 14.60
C VAL A 581 0.16 34.23 15.82
N ILE A 582 0.57 32.99 16.15
CA ILE A 582 0.26 32.36 17.45
C ILE A 582 1.40 32.69 18.43
N PRO A 583 1.16 33.43 19.52
CA PRO A 583 2.20 33.73 20.52
C PRO A 583 2.53 32.50 21.37
N GLU A 584 3.82 32.24 21.60
CA GLU A 584 4.22 31.23 22.59
C GLU A 584 3.92 31.72 24.03
N PRO A 585 3.50 30.83 24.95
CA PRO A 585 3.18 31.17 26.35
C PRO A 585 4.27 31.97 27.07
N ALA A 586 5.55 31.64 26.84
CA ALA A 586 6.69 32.30 27.48
C ALA A 586 7.05 33.66 26.87
N SER A 587 6.62 33.94 25.64
CA SER A 587 6.96 35.16 24.90
C SER A 587 6.14 36.39 25.33
N LEU A 588 4.93 36.16 25.84
CA LEU A 588 4.00 37.21 26.29
C LEU A 588 4.50 37.95 27.54
N GLY A 589 5.14 37.24 28.49
CA GLY A 589 5.74 37.83 29.68
C GLY A 589 6.92 38.77 29.38
N VAL A 590 7.67 38.53 28.30
CA VAL A 590 8.81 39.36 27.86
C VAL A 590 8.34 40.62 27.12
N LEU A 591 7.28 40.52 26.31
CA LEU A 591 6.66 41.66 25.62
C LEU A 591 6.11 42.71 26.60
N LEU A 592 5.50 42.27 27.70
CA LEU A 592 5.02 43.17 28.76
C LEU A 592 6.15 43.86 29.53
N MET A 593 7.26 43.16 29.81
CA MET A 593 8.45 43.81 30.41
C MET A 593 9.06 44.87 29.49
N ALA A 594 9.15 44.61 28.18
CA ALA A 594 9.67 45.57 27.22
C ALA A 594 8.79 46.83 27.12
N ALA A 595 7.46 46.66 27.12
CA ALA A 595 6.51 47.77 27.12
C ALA A 595 6.57 48.61 28.41
N MET A 596 6.75 47.96 29.58
CA MET A 596 6.90 48.68 30.85
C MET A 596 8.25 49.41 30.98
N ILE A 597 9.33 48.86 30.43
CA ILE A 597 10.64 49.53 30.39
C ILE A 597 10.58 50.77 29.48
N ALA A 598 9.89 50.70 28.34
CA ALA A 598 9.68 51.83 27.44
C ALA A 598 8.79 52.94 28.06
N ALA A 599 7.80 52.58 28.88
CA ALA A 599 6.95 53.53 29.60
C ALA A 599 7.64 54.16 30.84
N GLY A 600 8.67 53.50 31.40
CA GLY A 600 9.43 53.95 32.56
C GLY A 600 10.49 55.03 32.27
N SER A 601 10.92 55.19 31.02
CA SER A 601 11.90 56.21 30.61
C SER A 601 11.25 57.58 30.38
N ARG A 602 10.81 58.27 31.44
CA ARG A 602 10.46 59.70 31.35
C ARG A 602 11.74 60.55 31.17
N PRO A 603 11.80 61.48 30.20
CA PRO A 603 12.93 62.39 30.06
C PRO A 603 13.02 63.30 31.29
N ARG A 604 14.16 63.28 32.00
CA ARG A 604 14.47 64.27 33.03
C ARG A 604 14.53 65.65 32.36
N HIS A 605 13.54 66.49 32.63
CA HIS A 605 13.54 67.90 32.23
C HIS A 605 14.79 68.60 32.77
N ARG A 606 15.71 68.94 31.87
CA ARG A 606 16.90 69.74 32.16
C ARG A 606 16.45 71.19 32.35
N ARG A 607 16.44 71.67 33.60
CA ARG A 607 16.22 73.10 33.92
C ARG A 607 17.32 73.93 33.25
N THR A 608 16.93 74.77 32.29
CA THR A 608 17.78 75.82 31.72
C THR A 608 17.70 77.07 32.60
N SER A 609 18.85 77.45 33.15
CA SER A 609 19.08 78.71 33.86
C SER A 609 19.19 79.87 32.87
N ALA A 610 18.47 80.96 33.12
CA ALA A 610 18.53 82.22 32.38
C ALA A 610 19.87 82.97 32.58
N PRO A 611 20.38 83.71 31.58
CA PRO A 611 21.51 84.61 31.77
C PRO A 611 21.04 86.02 32.21
N ARG A 612 21.80 86.61 33.13
CA ARG A 612 21.69 88.01 33.55
C ARG A 612 22.30 88.95 32.51
N HIS A 613 21.74 90.15 32.44
CA HIS A 613 22.21 91.32 31.71
C HIS A 613 23.69 91.64 31.92
N SER A 614 24.39 91.93 30.81
CA SER A 614 25.10 93.18 30.54
C SER A 614 25.50 93.21 29.08
#